data_AF-A0A2V8SFL0-F1
#
_entry.id   AF-A0A2V8SFL0-F1
#
_cell.length_a   1.000
_cell.length_b   1.000
_cell.length_c   1.000
_cell.angle_alpha   90.00
_cell.angle_beta   90.00
_cell.angle_gamma   90.00
#
_symmetry.space_group_name_H-M   'P 1'
#
loop_
_entity.id
_entity.type
_entity.pdbx_description
1 polymer ?
#
loop_
_entity_poly.entity_id
_entity_poly.type
_entity_poly.pdbx_seq_one_letter_code
_entity_poly.pdbx_strand_id
1 'polypeptide(L)'
;MPHSTVPGPSGNRFFGPLVTESRRDPLGFMTRLARTYGDVCSFRVGFERVFFVNHPDYVRDILVNHYGNFLKGGGKKKSKRFLGEGVLLSEGELHRQRRRMDQQAFHRQRLAAYASEMVAYGERCSSRWQGGEVLDIWPEMLRLTLSIVGKTLFSADVESKDDEVGQAMRDALTRYRTFRLPLASLIERLPLPAMRL
;
A
#
# COMPACT_ATOMS: atom_id res chain seq x y z
N MET A 1 25.30 -29.50 -4.78
CA MET A 1 25.86 -28.44 -3.93
C MET A 1 25.10 -28.43 -2.61
N PRO A 2 25.77 -28.39 -1.45
CA PRO A 2 25.07 -28.41 -0.18
C PRO A 2 24.20 -27.16 -0.06
N HIS A 3 22.94 -27.32 0.35
CA HIS A 3 22.00 -26.23 0.54
C HIS A 3 22.54 -25.31 1.65
N SER A 4 23.24 -24.23 1.28
CA SER A 4 23.61 -23.18 2.22
C SER A 4 22.34 -22.65 2.86
N THR A 5 22.17 -22.89 4.16
CA THR A 5 21.03 -22.39 4.92
C THR A 5 21.06 -20.86 4.86
N VAL A 6 20.04 -20.26 4.22
CA VAL A 6 19.89 -18.80 4.17
C VAL A 6 19.91 -18.26 5.61
N PRO A 7 20.79 -17.29 5.93
CA PRO A 7 20.93 -16.79 7.29
C PRO A 7 19.64 -16.13 7.75
N GLY A 8 19.45 -16.00 9.05
CA GLY A 8 18.32 -15.25 9.59
C GLY A 8 18.02 -15.57 11.05
N PRO A 9 17.06 -14.83 11.64
CA PRO A 9 16.61 -15.07 13.01
C PRO A 9 16.24 -16.54 13.24
N SER A 10 16.84 -17.20 14.24
CA SER A 10 16.63 -18.63 14.50
C SER A 10 15.25 -18.93 15.11
N GLY A 11 14.57 -19.93 14.54
CA GLY A 11 13.18 -20.26 14.80
C GLY A 11 12.97 -21.22 15.96
N ASN A 12 12.86 -20.69 17.17
CA ASN A 12 11.96 -21.25 18.20
C ASN A 12 11.55 -20.25 19.29
N ARG A 13 12.12 -19.04 19.32
CA ARG A 13 11.93 -18.05 20.41
C ARG A 13 11.19 -16.77 20.00
N PHE A 14 10.71 -16.67 18.74
CA PHE A 14 10.39 -15.38 18.14
C PHE A 14 9.08 -15.27 17.34
N PHE A 15 8.16 -16.24 17.45
CA PHE A 15 6.88 -16.23 16.70
C PHE A 15 5.99 -15.01 16.98
N GLY A 16 6.15 -14.35 18.14
CA GLY A 16 5.43 -13.13 18.53
C GLY A 16 6.23 -11.82 18.34
N PRO A 17 7.46 -11.71 18.89
CA PRO A 17 8.23 -10.46 18.86
C PRO A 17 8.51 -9.94 17.45
N LEU A 18 8.88 -10.79 16.48
CA LEU A 18 9.15 -10.34 15.11
C LEU A 18 7.91 -9.81 14.40
N VAL A 19 6.74 -10.42 14.65
CA VAL A 19 5.46 -9.94 14.13
C VAL A 19 5.13 -8.58 14.72
N THR A 20 5.32 -8.40 16.04
CA THR A 20 5.04 -7.14 16.71
C THR A 20 6.03 -6.04 16.30
N GLU A 21 7.31 -6.37 16.24
CA GLU A 21 8.40 -5.46 15.84
C GLU A 21 8.23 -5.01 14.38
N SER A 22 8.01 -5.95 13.46
CA SER A 22 7.74 -5.64 12.05
C SER A 22 6.50 -4.75 11.86
N ARG A 23 5.53 -4.79 12.78
CA ARG A 23 4.31 -3.97 12.69
C ARG A 23 4.46 -2.60 13.34
N ARG A 24 5.25 -2.50 14.40
CA ARG A 24 5.50 -1.24 15.11
C ARG A 24 6.52 -0.36 14.38
N ASP A 25 7.56 -0.98 13.84
CA ASP A 25 8.64 -0.30 13.11
C ASP A 25 9.10 -1.18 11.90
N PRO A 26 8.33 -1.18 10.80
CA PRO A 26 8.64 -2.00 9.63
C PRO A 26 9.99 -1.64 8.99
N LEU A 27 10.29 -0.35 8.87
CA LEU A 27 11.51 0.14 8.22
C LEU A 27 12.75 -0.17 9.04
N GLY A 28 12.71 0.09 10.36
CA GLY A 28 13.83 -0.26 11.22
C GLY A 28 14.02 -1.77 11.33
N PHE A 29 12.93 -2.55 11.32
CA PHE A 29 13.02 -4.01 11.25
C PHE A 29 13.77 -4.48 10.00
N MET A 30 13.37 -4.02 8.81
CA MET A 30 14.06 -4.35 7.55
C MET A 30 15.51 -3.87 7.54
N THR A 31 15.79 -2.68 8.08
CA THR A 31 17.15 -2.14 8.21
C THR A 31 18.02 -3.02 9.10
N ARG A 32 17.49 -3.50 10.23
CA ARG A 32 18.20 -4.42 11.12
C ARG A 32 18.47 -5.77 10.45
N LEU A 33 17.51 -6.30 9.70
CA LEU A 33 17.71 -7.54 8.94
C LEU A 33 18.86 -7.40 7.93
N ALA A 34 18.85 -6.32 7.14
CA ALA A 34 19.89 -6.05 6.16
C ALA A 34 21.27 -5.92 6.81
N ARG A 35 21.37 -5.18 7.93
CA ARG A 35 22.65 -4.97 8.64
C ARG A 35 23.20 -6.23 9.29
N THR A 36 22.33 -7.09 9.82
CA THR A 36 22.75 -8.27 10.61
C THR A 36 22.97 -9.50 9.75
N TYR A 37 22.13 -9.71 8.72
CA TYR A 37 22.11 -10.94 7.93
C TYR A 37 22.47 -10.73 6.46
N GLY A 38 22.73 -9.48 6.05
CA GLY A 38 23.12 -9.13 4.69
C GLY A 38 21.94 -9.06 3.73
N ASP A 39 22.22 -9.36 2.47
CA ASP A 39 21.31 -9.10 1.36
C ASP A 39 20.13 -10.06 1.24
N VAL A 40 20.26 -11.26 1.81
CA VAL A 40 19.21 -12.28 1.79
C VAL A 40 19.14 -12.93 3.16
N CYS A 41 17.98 -12.83 3.80
CA CYS A 41 17.73 -13.57 5.03
C CYS A 41 16.35 -14.24 5.03
N SER A 42 16.20 -15.30 5.81
CA SER A 42 14.93 -16.01 5.97
C SER A 42 14.51 -16.09 7.43
N PHE A 43 13.22 -15.88 7.69
CA PHE A 43 12.63 -16.01 9.02
C PHE A 43 11.20 -16.54 8.91
N ARG A 44 10.58 -16.87 10.05
CA ARG A 44 9.19 -17.30 10.11
C ARG A 44 8.30 -16.20 10.66
N VAL A 45 7.18 -15.98 10.01
CA VAL A 45 6.08 -15.12 10.46
C VAL A 45 4.85 -16.02 10.61
N GLY A 46 4.52 -16.40 11.85
CA GLY A 46 3.57 -17.49 12.08
C GLY A 46 4.04 -18.79 11.41
N PHE A 47 3.19 -19.41 10.61
CA PHE A 47 3.50 -20.65 9.89
C PHE A 47 4.19 -20.43 8.53
N GLU A 48 4.27 -19.18 8.05
CA GLU A 48 4.86 -18.87 6.76
C GLU A 48 6.36 -18.57 6.90
N ARG A 49 7.16 -19.11 5.98
CA ARG A 49 8.57 -18.73 5.82
C ARG A 49 8.63 -17.51 4.90
N VAL A 50 9.25 -16.45 5.40
CA VAL A 50 9.45 -15.18 4.69
C VAL A 50 10.92 -15.06 4.30
N PHE A 51 11.17 -14.64 3.08
CA PHE A 51 12.48 -14.25 2.58
C PHE A 51 12.52 -12.73 2.44
N PHE A 52 13.55 -12.11 3.02
CA PHE A 52 13.87 -10.70 2.84
C PHE A 52 15.05 -10.61 1.87
N VAL A 53 14.93 -9.71 0.89
CA VAL A 53 15.89 -9.51 -0.19
C VAL A 53 16.15 -8.03 -0.34
N ASN A 54 17.42 -7.62 -0.24
CA ASN A 54 17.83 -6.22 -0.17
C ASN A 54 18.84 -5.80 -1.26
N HIS A 55 19.51 -6.74 -1.93
CA HIS A 55 20.43 -6.40 -3.01
C HIS A 55 19.67 -5.95 -4.27
N PRO A 56 20.06 -4.85 -4.94
CA PRO A 56 19.35 -4.34 -6.12
C PRO A 56 19.23 -5.36 -7.25
N ASP A 57 20.26 -6.18 -7.49
CA ASP A 57 20.22 -7.20 -8.54
C ASP A 57 19.20 -8.31 -8.25
N TYR A 58 19.12 -8.77 -6.99
CA TYR A 58 18.13 -9.77 -6.60
C TYR A 58 16.72 -9.19 -6.61
N VAL A 59 16.54 -7.94 -6.21
CA VAL A 59 15.25 -7.24 -6.31
C VAL A 59 14.83 -7.12 -7.77
N ARG A 60 15.75 -6.78 -8.69
CA ARG A 60 15.49 -6.75 -10.13
C ARG A 60 15.14 -8.13 -10.66
N ASP A 61 15.84 -9.18 -10.24
CA ASP A 61 15.55 -10.54 -10.65
C ASP A 61 14.14 -10.96 -10.23
N ILE A 62 13.72 -10.64 -9.01
CA ILE A 62 12.40 -10.99 -8.49
C ILE A 62 11.30 -10.15 -9.13
N LEU A 63 11.49 -8.83 -9.26
CA LEU A 63 10.42 -7.91 -9.68
C LEU A 63 10.33 -7.69 -11.19
N VAL A 64 11.40 -8.02 -11.94
CA VAL A 64 11.49 -7.74 -13.39
C VAL A 64 11.79 -9.01 -14.18
N ASN A 65 12.93 -9.65 -13.93
CA ASN A 65 13.39 -10.74 -14.81
C ASN A 65 12.57 -12.02 -14.65
N HIS A 66 12.17 -12.33 -13.41
CA HIS A 66 11.48 -13.57 -13.05
C HIS A 66 10.15 -13.32 -12.34
N TYR A 67 9.51 -12.17 -12.57
CA TYR A 67 8.27 -11.78 -11.88
C TYR A 67 7.15 -12.83 -11.99
N GLY A 68 7.11 -13.61 -13.08
CA GLY A 68 6.12 -14.68 -13.28
C GLY A 68 6.26 -15.85 -12.30
N ASN A 69 7.42 -16.01 -11.68
CA ASN A 69 7.70 -17.04 -10.68
C ASN A 69 7.24 -16.63 -9.26
N PHE A 70 6.86 -15.37 -9.07
CA PHE A 70 6.47 -14.83 -7.76
C PHE A 70 5.03 -14.32 -7.79
N LEU A 71 4.22 -14.79 -6.84
CA LEU A 71 2.87 -14.28 -6.63
C LEU A 71 2.88 -13.18 -5.57
N LYS A 72 2.08 -12.11 -5.75
CA LYS A 72 1.84 -11.13 -4.67
C LYS A 72 1.23 -11.91 -3.48
N GLY A 73 1.82 -11.86 -2.29
CA GLY A 73 1.58 -12.83 -1.20
C GLY A 73 0.16 -12.96 -0.61
N GLY A 74 0.05 -13.68 0.51
CA GLY A 74 -1.20 -14.22 1.13
C GLY A 74 -2.26 -13.24 1.65
N GLY A 75 -2.12 -11.92 1.46
CA GLY A 75 -3.12 -10.91 1.88
C GLY A 75 -4.31 -10.72 0.94
N LYS A 76 -4.36 -11.47 -0.17
CA LYS A 76 -5.29 -11.25 -1.29
C LYS A 76 -6.76 -11.43 -0.94
N LYS A 77 -7.14 -12.54 -0.30
CA LYS A 77 -8.57 -12.87 -0.11
C LYS A 77 -9.29 -11.82 0.73
N LYS A 78 -8.62 -11.32 1.77
CA LYS A 78 -9.07 -10.19 2.55
C LYS A 78 -9.11 -8.93 1.67
N SER A 79 -7.98 -8.51 1.11
CA SER A 79 -7.92 -7.24 0.36
C SER A 79 -8.93 -7.19 -0.80
N LYS A 80 -9.24 -8.33 -1.44
CA LYS A 80 -10.26 -8.46 -2.50
C LYS A 80 -11.69 -8.17 -2.01
N ARG A 81 -12.03 -8.51 -0.77
CA ARG A 81 -13.35 -8.20 -0.19
C ARG A 81 -13.55 -6.70 -0.02
N PHE A 82 -12.47 -5.96 0.20
CA PHE A 82 -12.51 -4.51 0.45
C PHE A 82 -12.30 -3.69 -0.83
N LEU A 83 -11.24 -3.99 -1.61
CA LEU A 83 -10.83 -3.23 -2.79
C LEU A 83 -11.39 -3.80 -4.11
N GLY A 84 -12.23 -4.83 -4.02
CA GLY A 84 -12.67 -5.59 -5.18
C GLY A 84 -11.50 -6.30 -5.86
N GLU A 85 -11.72 -6.73 -7.10
CA GLU A 85 -10.66 -7.26 -7.91
C GLU A 85 -10.18 -6.20 -8.92
N GLY A 86 -9.22 -5.36 -8.50
CA GLY A 86 -8.55 -4.36 -9.38
C GLY A 86 -7.13 -4.79 -9.76
N VAL A 87 -6.42 -3.96 -10.56
CA VAL A 87 -5.01 -4.20 -10.97
C VAL A 87 -4.08 -4.49 -9.79
N LEU A 88 -4.31 -3.83 -8.66
CA LEU A 88 -3.52 -4.01 -7.44
C LEU A 88 -3.52 -5.47 -6.95
N LEU A 89 -4.66 -6.16 -7.06
CA LEU A 89 -4.89 -7.48 -6.47
C LEU A 89 -4.93 -8.62 -7.50
N SER A 90 -5.01 -8.30 -8.79
CA SER A 90 -4.94 -9.27 -9.87
C SER A 90 -3.55 -9.89 -10.02
N GLU A 91 -3.54 -11.10 -10.60
CA GLU A 91 -2.34 -11.80 -11.07
C GLU A 91 -2.49 -12.33 -12.51
N GLY A 92 -1.36 -12.71 -13.11
CA GLY A 92 -1.32 -13.41 -14.39
C GLY A 92 -2.08 -12.69 -15.50
N GLU A 93 -2.92 -13.43 -16.22
CA GLU A 93 -3.68 -12.88 -17.35
C GLU A 93 -4.70 -11.82 -16.93
N LEU A 94 -5.40 -12.04 -15.81
CA LEU A 94 -6.36 -11.06 -15.30
C LEU A 94 -5.68 -9.73 -14.94
N HIS A 95 -4.45 -9.78 -14.43
CA HIS A 95 -3.66 -8.58 -14.18
C HIS A 95 -3.27 -7.89 -15.48
N ARG A 96 -2.84 -8.65 -16.51
CA ARG A 96 -2.51 -8.08 -17.83
C ARG A 96 -3.73 -7.40 -18.45
N GLN A 97 -4.90 -8.05 -18.40
CA GLN A 97 -6.14 -7.50 -18.94
C GLN A 97 -6.53 -6.20 -18.23
N ARG A 98 -6.59 -6.19 -16.89
CA ARG A 98 -6.94 -4.99 -16.13
C ARG A 98 -5.94 -3.86 -16.33
N ARG A 99 -4.63 -4.16 -16.32
CA ARG A 99 -3.59 -3.15 -16.57
C ARG A 99 -3.70 -2.52 -17.96
N ARG A 100 -4.04 -3.30 -19.00
CA ARG A 100 -4.26 -2.77 -20.35
C ARG A 100 -5.44 -1.80 -20.41
N MET A 101 -6.53 -2.11 -19.70
CA MET A 101 -7.68 -1.20 -19.62
C MET A 101 -7.29 0.10 -18.89
N ASP A 102 -6.63 0.00 -17.73
CA ASP A 102 -6.20 1.17 -16.96
C ASP A 102 -5.21 2.06 -17.73
N GLN A 103 -4.31 1.47 -18.54
CA GLN A 103 -3.33 2.23 -19.33
C GLN A 103 -3.95 3.25 -20.29
N GLN A 104 -5.20 3.06 -20.72
CA GLN A 104 -5.91 4.03 -21.58
C GLN A 104 -6.10 5.38 -20.87
N ALA A 105 -6.29 5.36 -19.55
CA ALA A 105 -6.41 6.59 -18.75
C ALA A 105 -5.08 7.35 -18.65
N PHE A 106 -3.93 6.69 -18.91
CA PHE A 106 -2.59 7.24 -18.83
C PHE A 106 -1.98 7.53 -20.21
N HIS A 107 -2.79 7.65 -21.26
CA HIS A 107 -2.31 8.03 -22.59
C HIS A 107 -1.76 9.47 -22.59
N ARG A 108 -0.72 9.75 -23.40
CA ARG A 108 0.03 11.02 -23.40
C ARG A 108 -0.85 12.28 -23.44
N GLN A 109 -1.90 12.28 -24.26
CA GLN A 109 -2.82 13.42 -24.37
C GLN A 109 -3.59 13.67 -23.06
N ARG A 110 -4.01 12.61 -22.36
CA ARG A 110 -4.67 12.73 -21.07
C ARG A 110 -3.71 13.20 -19.98
N LEU A 111 -2.47 12.70 -20.00
CA LEU A 111 -1.43 13.14 -19.06
C LEU A 111 -1.15 14.65 -19.14
N ALA A 112 -1.13 15.22 -20.35
CA ALA A 112 -0.96 16.66 -20.53
C ALA A 112 -2.12 17.45 -19.87
N ALA A 113 -3.37 17.02 -20.09
CA ALA A 113 -4.53 17.63 -19.44
C ALA A 113 -4.49 17.45 -17.91
N TYR A 114 -4.11 16.26 -17.42
CA TYR A 114 -3.98 16.01 -15.99
C TYR A 114 -2.92 16.89 -15.35
N ALA A 115 -1.79 17.11 -16.02
CA ALA A 115 -0.75 18.01 -15.53
C ALA A 115 -1.26 19.44 -15.35
N SER A 116 -2.03 19.96 -16.33
CA SER A 116 -2.66 21.28 -16.21
C SER A 116 -3.63 21.36 -15.02
N GLU A 117 -4.46 20.33 -14.82
CA GLU A 117 -5.36 20.25 -13.66
C GLU A 117 -4.56 20.19 -12.35
N MET A 118 -3.51 19.37 -12.28
CA MET A 118 -2.63 19.26 -11.10
C MET A 118 -2.00 20.60 -10.74
N VAL A 119 -1.51 21.37 -11.72
CA VAL A 119 -0.98 22.72 -11.51
C VAL A 119 -2.06 23.64 -10.95
N ALA A 120 -3.23 23.68 -11.59
CA ALA A 120 -4.33 24.55 -11.15
C ALA A 120 -4.80 24.25 -9.72
N TYR A 121 -4.91 22.96 -9.35
CA TYR A 121 -5.24 22.56 -7.98
C TYR A 121 -4.10 22.87 -6.99
N GLY A 122 -2.84 22.71 -7.39
CA GLY A 122 -1.67 23.07 -6.58
C GLY A 122 -1.62 24.57 -6.29
N GLU A 123 -1.85 25.41 -7.31
CA GLU A 123 -1.93 26.87 -7.15
C GLU A 123 -3.07 27.26 -6.21
N ARG A 124 -4.29 26.72 -6.40
CA ARG A 124 -5.42 26.95 -5.50
C ARG A 124 -5.18 26.46 -4.07
N CYS A 125 -4.46 25.35 -3.90
CA CYS A 125 -4.07 24.86 -2.58
C CYS A 125 -3.13 25.87 -1.92
N SER A 126 -2.06 26.27 -2.61
CA SER A 126 -1.05 27.20 -2.09
C SER A 126 -1.60 28.61 -1.81
N SER A 127 -2.57 29.09 -2.60
CA SER A 127 -3.18 30.41 -2.43
C SER A 127 -4.01 30.54 -1.15
N ARG A 128 -4.34 29.42 -0.50
CA ARG A 128 -5.06 29.40 0.78
C ARG A 128 -4.13 29.54 1.98
N TRP A 129 -2.84 29.32 1.80
CA TRP A 129 -1.85 29.30 2.88
C TRP A 129 -1.25 30.69 3.09
N GLN A 130 -0.95 31.02 4.35
CA GLN A 130 -0.31 32.30 4.70
C GLN A 130 1.15 32.10 5.11
N GLY A 131 2.00 33.08 4.77
CA GLY A 131 3.40 33.06 5.18
C GLY A 131 3.54 33.07 6.70
N GLY A 132 4.32 32.12 7.26
CA GLY A 132 4.53 31.98 8.70
C GLY A 132 3.48 31.13 9.42
N GLU A 133 2.48 30.62 8.70
CA GLU A 133 1.49 29.69 9.24
C GLU A 133 2.10 28.30 9.50
N VAL A 134 1.68 27.66 10.59
CA VAL A 134 1.96 26.24 10.87
C VAL A 134 0.73 25.43 10.50
N LEU A 135 0.88 24.59 9.47
CA LEU A 135 -0.21 23.76 8.93
C LEU A 135 0.10 22.27 9.07
N ASP A 136 -0.93 21.47 9.33
CA ASP A 136 -0.85 20.02 9.18
C ASP A 136 -0.90 19.67 7.70
N ILE A 137 0.24 19.21 7.15
CA ILE A 137 0.38 18.92 5.73
C ILE A 137 -0.39 17.65 5.31
N TRP A 138 -0.65 16.72 6.23
CA TRP A 138 -1.32 15.46 5.93
C TRP A 138 -2.75 15.65 5.38
N PRO A 139 -3.67 16.35 6.07
CA PRO A 139 -5.01 16.60 5.55
C PRO A 139 -5.01 17.44 4.27
N GLU A 140 -4.10 18.41 4.13
CA GLU A 140 -3.99 19.23 2.92
C GLU A 140 -3.57 18.40 1.70
N MET A 141 -2.56 17.55 1.84
CA MET A 141 -2.11 16.68 0.74
C MET A 141 -3.14 15.63 0.39
N LEU A 142 -3.85 15.08 1.39
CA LEU A 142 -4.95 14.15 1.13
C LEU A 142 -6.06 14.82 0.33
N ARG A 143 -6.47 16.03 0.74
CA ARG A 143 -7.49 16.81 0.03
C ARG A 143 -7.06 17.11 -1.39
N LEU A 144 -5.88 17.72 -1.57
CA LEU A 144 -5.31 18.05 -2.88
C LEU A 144 -5.29 16.82 -3.81
N THR A 145 -4.82 15.68 -3.31
CA THR A 145 -4.72 14.44 -4.11
C THR A 145 -6.10 13.91 -4.49
N LEU A 146 -7.07 13.94 -3.57
CA LEU A 146 -8.45 13.51 -3.86
C LEU A 146 -9.14 14.41 -4.88
N SER A 147 -8.98 15.74 -4.77
CA SER A 147 -9.56 16.68 -5.72
C SER A 147 -8.95 16.49 -7.12
N ILE A 148 -7.63 16.31 -7.22
CA ILE A 148 -6.94 16.01 -8.49
C ILE A 148 -7.44 14.68 -9.07
N VAL A 149 -7.49 13.61 -8.29
CA VAL A 149 -7.93 12.29 -8.77
C VAL A 149 -9.41 12.32 -9.18
N GLY A 150 -10.26 12.96 -8.39
CA GLY A 150 -11.68 13.19 -8.67
C GLY A 150 -11.89 13.89 -10.01
N LYS A 151 -11.16 15.00 -10.23
CA LYS A 151 -11.23 15.76 -11.47
C LYS A 151 -10.67 14.99 -12.66
N THR A 152 -9.48 14.43 -12.54
CA THR A 152 -8.75 13.85 -13.69
C THR A 152 -9.32 12.51 -14.14
N LEU A 153 -9.71 11.63 -13.21
CA LEU A 153 -10.19 10.29 -13.56
C LEU A 153 -11.71 10.21 -13.70
N PHE A 154 -12.47 11.04 -12.98
CA PHE A 154 -13.93 10.95 -12.94
C PHE A 154 -14.65 12.19 -13.48
N SER A 155 -13.91 13.24 -13.86
CA SER A 155 -14.48 14.55 -14.20
C SER A 155 -15.41 15.09 -13.10
N ALA A 156 -15.18 14.66 -11.86
CA ALA A 156 -16.01 15.00 -10.72
C ALA A 156 -15.43 16.22 -10.01
N ASP A 157 -16.28 17.16 -9.65
CA ASP A 157 -15.90 18.21 -8.71
C ASP A 157 -16.01 17.67 -7.28
N VAL A 158 -14.85 17.35 -6.70
CA VAL A 158 -14.74 16.90 -5.32
C VAL A 158 -14.48 18.07 -4.37
N GLU A 159 -14.03 19.22 -4.89
CA GLU A 159 -13.69 20.41 -4.09
C GLU A 159 -14.94 20.98 -3.39
N SER A 160 -16.11 20.90 -4.03
CA SER A 160 -17.40 21.30 -3.44
C SER A 160 -17.99 20.29 -2.44
N LYS A 161 -17.41 19.09 -2.31
CA LYS A 161 -17.81 18.02 -1.37
C LYS A 161 -16.66 17.57 -0.46
N ASP A 162 -15.65 18.42 -0.30
CA ASP A 162 -14.32 18.09 0.23
C ASP A 162 -14.37 17.34 1.57
N ASP A 163 -15.25 17.76 2.48
CA ASP A 163 -15.34 17.16 3.82
C ASP A 163 -15.93 15.75 3.80
N GLU A 164 -16.97 15.50 3.00
CA GLU A 164 -17.65 14.20 2.97
C GLU A 164 -16.79 13.13 2.28
N VAL A 165 -16.25 13.44 1.10
CA VAL A 165 -15.44 12.48 0.33
C VAL A 165 -14.08 12.25 1.01
N GLY A 166 -13.48 13.32 1.54
CA GLY A 166 -12.26 13.24 2.32
C GLY A 166 -12.43 12.37 3.57
N GLN A 167 -13.52 12.58 4.31
CA GLN A 167 -13.82 11.80 5.50
C GLN A 167 -14.10 10.32 5.17
N ALA A 168 -14.92 10.05 4.15
CA ALA A 168 -15.21 8.69 3.69
C ALA A 168 -13.93 7.93 3.30
N MET A 169 -12.98 8.60 2.63
CA MET A 169 -11.68 8.01 2.29
C MET A 169 -10.80 7.74 3.51
N ARG A 170 -10.76 8.65 4.50
CA ARG A 170 -10.04 8.42 5.77
C ARG A 170 -10.62 7.23 6.53
N ASP A 171 -11.94 7.13 6.59
CA ASP A 171 -12.64 6.03 7.24
C ASP A 171 -12.37 4.71 6.52
N ALA A 172 -12.41 4.71 5.18
CA ALA A 172 -12.06 3.55 4.36
C ALA A 172 -10.61 3.08 4.60
N LEU A 173 -9.64 4.00 4.62
CA LEU A 173 -8.23 3.67 4.89
C LEU A 173 -8.04 3.11 6.31
N THR A 174 -8.72 3.69 7.30
CA THR A 174 -8.68 3.22 8.69
C THR A 174 -9.28 1.80 8.79
N ARG A 175 -10.42 1.57 8.14
CA ARG A 175 -11.09 0.26 8.09
C ARG A 175 -10.21 -0.79 7.38
N TYR A 176 -9.51 -0.41 6.30
CA TYR A 176 -8.54 -1.28 5.62
C TYR A 176 -7.37 -1.69 6.54
N ARG A 177 -6.82 -0.76 7.32
CA ARG A 177 -5.75 -1.05 8.29
C ARG A 177 -6.21 -2.05 9.36
N THR A 178 -7.39 -1.85 9.91
CA THR A 178 -8.01 -2.76 10.90
C THR A 178 -8.24 -4.15 10.30
N PHE A 179 -8.67 -4.20 9.04
CA PHE A 179 -8.95 -5.44 8.35
C PHE A 179 -7.68 -6.28 8.03
N ARG A 180 -6.50 -5.64 7.98
CA ARG A 180 -5.19 -6.33 7.89
C ARG A 180 -4.67 -6.89 9.22
N LEU A 181 -5.37 -6.71 10.35
CA LEU A 181 -4.92 -7.26 11.64
C LEU A 181 -5.05 -8.81 11.68
N PRO A 182 -4.10 -9.53 12.32
CA PRO A 182 -4.33 -10.92 12.71
C PRO A 182 -5.55 -10.95 13.65
N LEU A 183 -6.43 -11.94 13.48
CA LEU A 183 -7.73 -12.04 14.16
C LEU A 183 -8.79 -10.98 13.78
N ALA A 184 -8.60 -10.16 12.74
CA ALA A 184 -9.66 -9.24 12.28
C ALA A 184 -11.01 -9.94 11.98
N SER A 185 -10.95 -11.18 11.49
CA SER A 185 -12.14 -12.02 11.26
C SER A 185 -12.84 -12.50 12.53
N LEU A 186 -12.15 -12.51 13.68
CA LEU A 186 -12.72 -12.79 14.99
C LEU A 186 -13.33 -11.51 15.60
N ILE A 187 -12.69 -10.35 15.36
CA ILE A 187 -13.22 -9.03 15.76
C ILE A 187 -14.51 -8.72 14.97
N GLU A 188 -14.60 -9.08 13.69
CA GLU A 188 -15.86 -8.99 12.92
C GLU A 188 -17.01 -9.83 13.47
N ARG A 189 -16.72 -10.90 14.22
CA ARG A 189 -17.73 -11.75 14.88
C ARG A 189 -18.15 -11.22 16.25
N LEU A 190 -17.41 -10.26 16.81
CA LEU A 190 -17.76 -9.63 18.08
C LEU A 190 -18.73 -8.47 17.79
N PRO A 191 -19.83 -8.35 18.54
CA PRO A 191 -20.81 -7.30 18.33
C PRO A 191 -20.29 -5.97 18.92
N LEU A 192 -19.22 -5.42 18.34
CA LEU A 192 -18.66 -4.14 18.76
C LEU A 192 -19.36 -2.99 18.02
N PRO A 193 -19.79 -1.92 18.74
CA PRO A 193 -20.52 -0.79 18.15
C PRO A 193 -19.77 -0.08 17.02
N ALA A 194 -18.44 -0.07 17.06
CA ALA A 194 -17.58 0.59 16.08
C ALA A 194 -17.55 -0.08 14.69
N MET A 195 -18.22 -1.22 14.50
CA MET A 195 -18.28 -1.94 13.21
C MET A 195 -19.68 -2.02 12.59
N ARG A 196 -20.70 -1.39 13.20
CA ARG A 196 -22.02 -1.22 12.57
C ARG A 196 -22.05 0.12 11.83
N LEU A 197 -21.84 0.06 10.52
CA LEU A 197 -22.28 0.98 9.46
C LEU A 197 -21.91 0.30 8.13
#